data_AF-A0A8C5PWU7-F1
#
_entry.id   AF-A0A8C5PWU7-F1
#
_cell.length_a   1.000
_cell.length_b   1.000
_cell.length_c   1.000
_cell.angle_alpha   90.00
_cell.angle_beta   90.00
_cell.angle_gamma   90.00
#
_symmetry.space_group_name_H-M   'P 1'
#
loop_
_entity.id
_entity.type
_entity.pdbx_description
1 polymer ?
#
loop_
_entity_poly.entity_id
_entity_poly.type
_entity_poly.pdbx_seq_one_letter_code
_entity_poly.pdbx_strand_id
1 'polypeptide(L)'
;MPERFSGRRESYRGFLMSCEILFALNPRTYQSDFVRIRTVISLFSDEAQVWAHNLLRTADPVLQSWNSFLSAMNQLYEDPQRSDFAQAQIRQLRQGRRPIEDYTIEFRRLASETGWNETALVSQFRWGLSESVKDELARGETPTALEPLIRLVLQIDRRIRERVRERTLFSPPPRPPAPRMLAPSPLPTTSTIPSTEEPMQLNVVRRRLTPQENQHRRDNGLCLYCGKNTHLVRDCPDTPTQGVGRKIYHGGGHD
;
A
#
# COMPACT_ATOMS: atom_id res chain seq x y z
N MET A 1 -21.99 -32.06 19.20
CA MET A 1 -22.73 -32.26 17.94
C MET A 1 -23.06 -30.89 17.38
N PRO A 2 -22.94 -30.63 16.07
CA PRO A 2 -23.23 -29.32 15.49
C PRO A 2 -24.66 -28.85 15.81
N GLU A 3 -24.85 -27.54 15.95
CA GLU A 3 -26.19 -26.95 16.06
C GLU A 3 -26.98 -27.11 14.76
N ARG A 4 -28.31 -27.08 14.86
CA ARG A 4 -29.17 -27.16 13.68
C ARG A 4 -29.06 -25.88 12.84
N PHE A 5 -29.09 -26.04 11.52
CA PHE A 5 -28.97 -24.95 10.57
C PHE A 5 -30.32 -24.61 9.94
N SER A 6 -30.81 -23.40 10.20
CA SER A 6 -32.12 -22.93 9.73
C SER A 6 -32.13 -22.36 8.31
N GLY A 7 -30.96 -22.12 7.70
CA GLY A 7 -30.83 -21.45 6.41
C GLY A 7 -30.33 -20.00 6.48
N ARG A 8 -30.07 -19.46 7.68
CA ARG A 8 -29.55 -18.10 7.84
C ARG A 8 -28.09 -18.00 7.39
N ARG A 9 -27.78 -17.07 6.47
CA ARG A 9 -26.41 -16.89 5.93
C ARG A 9 -25.37 -16.58 6.99
N GLU A 10 -25.74 -15.84 8.04
CA GLU A 10 -24.84 -15.46 9.14
C GLU A 10 -24.26 -16.68 9.90
N SER A 11 -25.04 -17.74 10.05
CA SER A 11 -24.61 -18.96 10.77
C SER A 11 -24.00 -20.02 9.86
N TYR A 12 -24.05 -19.83 8.54
CA TYR A 12 -23.67 -20.84 7.55
C TYR A 12 -22.22 -21.35 7.71
N ARG A 13 -21.25 -20.43 7.78
CA ARG A 13 -19.84 -20.82 7.94
C ARG A 13 -19.55 -21.51 9.26
N GLY A 14 -20.15 -21.04 10.36
CA GLY A 14 -19.99 -21.66 11.67
C GLY A 14 -20.56 -23.08 11.70
N PHE A 15 -21.70 -23.27 11.05
CA PHE A 15 -22.32 -24.57 10.86
C PHE A 15 -21.45 -25.52 10.01
N LEU A 16 -20.98 -25.08 8.84
CA LEU A 16 -20.09 -25.89 7.99
C LEU A 16 -18.81 -26.27 8.72
N MET A 17 -18.16 -25.32 9.40
CA MET A 17 -16.95 -25.59 10.18
C MET A 17 -17.21 -26.65 11.26
N SER A 18 -18.35 -26.56 11.94
CA SER A 18 -18.73 -27.56 12.95
C SER A 18 -18.95 -28.95 12.35
N CYS A 19 -19.49 -29.04 11.13
CA CYS A 19 -19.64 -30.30 10.40
C CYS A 19 -18.29 -30.88 9.99
N GLU A 20 -17.39 -30.05 9.45
CA GLU A 20 -16.03 -30.48 9.07
C GLU A 20 -15.25 -31.00 10.28
N ILE A 21 -15.33 -30.32 11.42
CA ILE A 21 -14.73 -30.80 12.69
C ILE A 21 -15.32 -32.16 13.09
N LEU A 22 -16.65 -32.32 13.01
CA LEU A 22 -17.31 -33.59 13.34
C LEU A 22 -16.80 -34.74 12.46
N PHE A 23 -16.63 -34.49 11.16
CA PHE A 23 -16.12 -35.46 10.20
C PHE A 23 -14.66 -35.81 10.46
N ALA A 24 -13.83 -34.81 10.73
CA ALA A 24 -12.42 -34.97 11.05
C ALA A 24 -12.21 -35.77 12.36
N LEU A 25 -13.06 -35.59 13.36
CA LEU A 25 -12.99 -36.32 14.63
C LEU A 25 -13.40 -37.79 14.49
N ASN A 26 -14.20 -38.14 13.48
CA ASN A 26 -14.75 -39.49 13.31
C ASN A 26 -14.59 -39.98 11.86
N PRO A 27 -13.35 -40.07 11.34
CA PRO A 27 -13.12 -40.32 9.92
C PRO A 27 -13.69 -41.66 9.45
N ARG A 28 -13.73 -42.67 10.33
CA ARG A 28 -14.30 -44.00 10.02
C ARG A 28 -15.81 -43.97 9.79
N THR A 29 -16.53 -43.09 10.46
CA THR A 29 -17.99 -42.97 10.30
C THR A 29 -18.33 -42.19 9.04
N TYR A 30 -17.55 -41.15 8.75
CA TYR A 30 -17.78 -40.20 7.66
C TYR A 30 -16.87 -40.46 6.46
N GLN A 31 -16.64 -41.73 6.12
CA GLN A 31 -15.79 -42.12 4.99
C GLN A 31 -16.46 -41.85 3.63
N SER A 32 -17.78 -41.91 3.56
CA SER A 32 -18.52 -41.72 2.30
C SER A 32 -19.24 -40.38 2.25
N ASP A 33 -19.27 -39.81 1.04
CA ASP A 33 -20.04 -38.60 0.73
C ASP A 33 -21.50 -38.75 1.12
N PHE A 34 -22.09 -39.92 0.87
CA PHE A 34 -23.47 -40.22 1.26
C PHE A 34 -23.71 -39.99 2.76
N VAL A 35 -22.86 -40.54 3.64
CA VAL A 35 -23.06 -40.38 5.09
C VAL A 35 -22.87 -38.92 5.49
N ARG A 36 -21.85 -38.23 4.96
CA ARG A 36 -21.64 -36.79 5.23
C ARG A 36 -22.84 -35.95 4.85
N ILE A 37 -23.34 -36.12 3.62
CA ILE A 37 -24.50 -35.38 3.10
C ILE A 37 -25.73 -35.66 3.96
N ARG A 38 -26.00 -36.93 4.30
CA ARG A 38 -27.14 -37.31 5.13
C ARG A 38 -27.06 -36.71 6.53
N THR A 39 -25.87 -36.67 7.12
CA THR A 39 -25.65 -36.02 8.41
C THR A 39 -25.90 -34.53 8.34
N VAL A 40 -25.38 -33.82 7.33
CA VAL A 40 -25.66 -32.38 7.15
C VAL A 40 -27.16 -32.13 6.97
N ILE A 41 -27.83 -32.89 6.11
CA ILE A 41 -29.28 -32.76 5.90
C ILE A 41 -30.06 -33.01 7.19
N SER A 42 -29.65 -33.98 8.01
CA SER A 42 -30.31 -34.27 9.31
C SER A 42 -30.19 -33.13 10.32
N LEU A 43 -29.22 -32.22 10.11
CA LEU A 43 -28.99 -31.05 10.95
C LEU A 43 -29.73 -29.81 10.42
N PHE A 44 -30.42 -29.88 9.29
CA PHE A 44 -31.20 -28.74 8.81
C PHE A 44 -32.49 -28.56 9.61
N SER A 45 -32.92 -27.30 9.70
CA SER A 45 -34.21 -26.89 10.21
C SER A 45 -34.83 -25.85 9.28
N ASP A 46 -36.11 -25.55 9.50
CA ASP A 46 -36.82 -24.43 8.88
C ASP A 46 -36.64 -24.39 7.34
N GLU A 47 -36.17 -23.27 6.80
CA GLU A 47 -36.00 -23.05 5.37
C GLU A 47 -35.00 -24.04 4.73
N ALA A 48 -33.88 -24.31 5.41
CA ALA A 48 -32.89 -25.27 4.92
C ALA A 48 -33.47 -26.69 4.81
N GLN A 49 -34.37 -27.07 5.72
CA GLN A 49 -35.02 -28.37 5.68
C GLN A 49 -35.96 -28.51 4.48
N VAL A 50 -36.67 -27.43 4.12
CA VAL A 50 -37.52 -27.42 2.90
C VAL A 50 -36.68 -27.67 1.65
N TRP A 51 -35.52 -27.01 1.54
CA TRP A 51 -34.59 -27.23 0.44
C TRP A 51 -34.10 -28.68 0.38
N ALA A 52 -33.64 -29.24 1.50
CA ALA A 52 -33.16 -30.62 1.53
C ALA A 52 -34.26 -31.65 1.23
N HIS A 53 -35.49 -31.46 1.73
CA HIS A 53 -36.62 -32.33 1.40
C HIS A 53 -36.89 -32.36 -0.10
N ASN A 54 -36.77 -31.22 -0.80
CA ASN A 54 -36.95 -31.18 -2.24
C ASN A 54 -35.87 -32.00 -2.96
N LEU A 55 -34.60 -31.81 -2.61
CA LEU A 55 -33.48 -32.58 -3.19
C LEU A 55 -33.66 -34.09 -3.00
N LEU A 56 -34.08 -34.50 -1.79
CA LEU A 56 -34.31 -35.91 -1.48
C LEU A 56 -35.46 -36.49 -2.29
N ARG A 57 -36.56 -35.74 -2.45
CA ARG A 57 -37.75 -36.16 -3.20
C ARG A 57 -37.47 -36.30 -4.70
N THR A 58 -36.66 -35.42 -5.27
CA THR A 58 -36.29 -35.44 -6.70
C THR A 58 -35.10 -36.34 -6.99
N ALA A 59 -34.49 -36.95 -5.96
CA ALA A 59 -33.22 -37.67 -6.08
C ALA A 59 -32.15 -36.85 -6.81
N ASP A 60 -32.03 -35.57 -6.43
CA ASP A 60 -31.19 -34.60 -7.12
C ASP A 60 -29.72 -35.09 -7.22
N PRO A 61 -29.08 -35.00 -8.42
CA PRO A 61 -27.69 -35.42 -8.62
C PRO A 61 -26.69 -34.76 -7.66
N VAL A 62 -27.00 -33.57 -7.15
CA VAL A 62 -26.18 -32.84 -6.16
C VAL A 62 -25.92 -33.70 -4.91
N LEU A 63 -26.80 -34.65 -4.58
CA LEU A 63 -26.67 -35.54 -3.43
C LEU A 63 -25.65 -36.69 -3.62
N GLN A 64 -25.06 -36.84 -4.80
CA GLN A 64 -24.14 -37.95 -5.11
C GLN A 64 -22.68 -37.65 -4.78
N SER A 65 -22.31 -36.37 -4.65
CA SER A 65 -20.94 -35.95 -4.36
C SER A 65 -20.94 -34.85 -3.31
N TRP A 66 -20.04 -34.99 -2.33
CA TRP A 66 -19.83 -34.00 -1.29
C TRP A 66 -19.51 -32.63 -1.90
N ASN A 67 -18.66 -32.60 -2.94
CA ASN A 67 -18.26 -31.36 -3.61
C ASN A 67 -19.44 -30.68 -4.31
N SER A 68 -20.29 -31.45 -5.01
CA SER A 68 -21.49 -30.92 -5.66
C SER A 68 -22.47 -30.36 -4.63
N PHE A 69 -22.69 -31.10 -3.53
CA PHE A 69 -23.55 -30.68 -2.43
C PHE A 69 -23.04 -29.40 -1.77
N LEU A 70 -21.76 -29.33 -1.43
CA LEU A 70 -21.12 -28.13 -0.88
C LEU A 70 -21.24 -26.94 -1.83
N SER A 71 -21.02 -27.15 -3.13
CA SER A 71 -21.16 -26.09 -4.13
C SER A 71 -22.58 -25.52 -4.16
N ALA A 72 -23.60 -26.38 -4.15
CA ALA A 72 -24.99 -25.95 -4.10
C ALA A 72 -25.31 -25.19 -2.80
N MET A 73 -24.83 -25.68 -1.64
CA MET A 73 -25.01 -24.98 -0.38
C MET A 73 -24.31 -23.61 -0.37
N ASN A 74 -23.09 -23.51 -0.91
CA ASN A 74 -22.36 -22.25 -0.99
C ASN A 74 -23.12 -21.25 -1.86
N GLN A 75 -23.73 -21.69 -2.96
CA GLN A 75 -24.54 -20.80 -3.81
C GLN A 75 -25.78 -20.23 -3.09
N LEU A 76 -26.40 -21.00 -2.20
CA LEU A 76 -27.61 -20.55 -1.48
C LEU A 76 -27.26 -19.69 -0.25
N TYR A 77 -26.27 -20.13 0.53
CA TYR A 77 -26.09 -19.68 1.91
C TYR A 77 -24.78 -18.92 2.17
N GLU A 78 -23.80 -18.98 1.27
CA GLU A 78 -22.63 -18.11 1.36
C GLU A 78 -23.07 -16.65 1.17
N ASP A 79 -22.50 -15.73 1.94
CA ASP A 79 -22.82 -14.30 1.83
C ASP A 79 -21.95 -13.64 0.74
N PRO A 80 -22.53 -13.26 -0.43
CA PRO A 80 -21.76 -12.62 -1.49
C PRO A 80 -21.22 -11.26 -1.06
N GLN A 81 -21.97 -10.52 -0.24
CA GLN A 81 -21.57 -9.19 0.21
C GLN A 81 -20.29 -9.27 1.02
N ARG A 82 -20.16 -10.27 1.91
CA ARG A 82 -18.93 -10.48 2.68
C ARG A 82 -17.73 -10.71 1.77
N SER A 83 -17.87 -11.53 0.73
CA SER A 83 -16.78 -11.74 -0.24
C SER A 83 -16.45 -10.44 -0.96
N ASP A 84 -17.44 -9.71 -1.44
CA ASP A 84 -17.26 -8.44 -2.14
C ASP A 84 -16.58 -7.38 -1.26
N PHE A 85 -16.98 -7.26 0.00
CA PHE A 85 -16.35 -6.39 0.99
C PHE A 85 -14.90 -6.80 1.26
N ALA A 86 -14.63 -8.09 1.47
CA ALA A 86 -13.27 -8.59 1.69
C ALA A 86 -12.39 -8.35 0.45
N GLN A 87 -12.93 -8.55 -0.75
CA GLN A 87 -12.24 -8.25 -2.01
C GLN A 87 -11.96 -6.75 -2.17
N ALA A 88 -12.90 -5.87 -1.82
CA ALA A 88 -12.68 -4.43 -1.85
C ALA A 88 -11.60 -4.00 -0.84
N GLN A 89 -11.65 -4.53 0.39
CA GLN A 89 -10.68 -4.23 1.45
C GLN A 89 -9.28 -4.76 1.11
N ILE A 90 -9.16 -6.01 0.64
CA ILE A 90 -7.84 -6.60 0.32
C ILE A 90 -7.16 -5.86 -0.83
N ARG A 91 -7.94 -5.37 -1.82
CA ARG A 91 -7.45 -4.54 -2.94
C ARG A 91 -6.94 -3.18 -2.47
N GLN A 92 -7.39 -2.67 -1.34
CA GLN A 92 -6.93 -1.39 -0.79
C GLN A 92 -5.87 -1.57 0.30
N LEU A 93 -5.63 -2.80 0.75
CA LEU A 93 -4.69 -3.10 1.80
C LEU A 93 -3.26 -2.68 1.43
N ARG A 94 -2.60 -1.95 2.33
CA ARG A 94 -1.17 -1.59 2.25
C ARG A 94 -0.50 -1.84 3.59
N GLN A 95 0.75 -2.27 3.54
CA GLN A 95 1.64 -2.30 4.70
C GLN A 95 1.93 -0.88 5.18
N GLY A 96 2.19 0.08 4.28
CA GLY A 96 2.52 1.45 4.71
C GLY A 96 3.65 1.47 5.73
N ARG A 97 3.40 2.07 6.91
CA ARG A 97 4.37 2.15 8.02
C ARG A 97 4.15 1.11 9.14
N ARG A 98 3.12 0.26 9.04
CA ARG A 98 2.84 -0.73 10.09
C ARG A 98 3.84 -1.90 10.01
N PRO A 99 4.07 -2.60 11.15
CA PRO A 99 4.80 -3.86 11.16
C PRO A 99 4.28 -4.84 10.09
N ILE A 100 5.19 -5.62 9.53
CA ILE A 100 4.86 -6.59 8.49
C ILE A 100 3.95 -7.70 9.03
N GLU A 101 4.05 -8.00 10.32
CA GLU A 101 3.24 -8.99 11.03
C GLU A 101 1.77 -8.57 11.02
N ASP A 102 1.49 -7.32 11.40
CA ASP A 102 0.12 -6.75 11.39
C ASP A 102 -0.46 -6.76 9.98
N TYR A 103 0.37 -6.40 8.98
CA TYR A 103 -0.04 -6.49 7.58
C TYR A 103 -0.41 -7.91 7.16
N THR A 104 0.40 -8.88 7.54
CA THR A 104 0.21 -10.30 7.20
C THR A 104 -1.03 -10.88 7.86
N ILE A 105 -1.29 -10.54 9.13
CA ILE A 105 -2.48 -10.99 9.86
C ILE A 105 -3.74 -10.48 9.17
N GLU A 106 -3.79 -9.18 8.88
CA GLU A 106 -4.95 -8.58 8.23
C GLU A 106 -5.14 -9.11 6.80
N PHE A 107 -4.05 -9.28 6.06
CA PHE A 107 -4.08 -9.87 4.73
C PHE A 107 -4.67 -11.28 4.76
N ARG A 108 -4.22 -12.15 5.67
CA ARG A 108 -4.73 -13.53 5.81
C ARG A 108 -6.21 -13.55 6.19
N ARG A 109 -6.63 -12.66 7.09
CA ARG A 109 -8.04 -12.52 7.48
C ARG A 109 -8.91 -12.17 6.29
N LEU A 110 -8.47 -11.24 5.44
CA LEU A 110 -9.21 -10.85 4.25
C LEU A 110 -9.17 -11.94 3.18
N ALA A 111 -8.00 -12.51 2.92
CA ALA A 111 -7.76 -13.53 1.91
C ALA A 111 -8.71 -14.74 2.08
N SER A 112 -8.94 -15.19 3.31
CA SER A 112 -9.84 -16.33 3.61
C SER A 112 -11.31 -16.06 3.26
N GLU A 113 -11.69 -14.80 3.02
CA GLU A 113 -13.06 -14.40 2.69
C GLU A 113 -13.23 -14.06 1.20
N THR A 114 -12.13 -13.91 0.45
CA THR A 114 -12.17 -13.50 -0.97
C THR A 114 -12.54 -14.62 -1.95
N GLY A 115 -12.22 -15.88 -1.63
CA GLY A 115 -12.28 -16.98 -2.60
C GLY A 115 -11.25 -16.89 -3.74
N TRP A 116 -10.24 -16.03 -3.63
CA TRP A 116 -9.21 -15.88 -4.66
C TRP A 116 -8.27 -17.08 -4.73
N ASN A 117 -7.80 -17.37 -5.93
CA ASN A 117 -6.75 -18.38 -6.12
C ASN A 117 -5.39 -17.89 -5.59
N GLU A 118 -4.47 -18.83 -5.37
CA GLU A 118 -3.16 -18.54 -4.78
C GLU A 118 -2.36 -17.51 -5.60
N THR A 119 -2.41 -17.59 -6.93
CA THR A 119 -1.69 -16.65 -7.80
C THR A 119 -2.14 -15.20 -7.62
N ALA A 120 -3.46 -14.98 -7.48
CA ALA A 120 -4.02 -13.66 -7.24
C ALA A 120 -3.64 -13.15 -5.84
N LEU A 121 -3.67 -14.03 -4.83
CA LEU A 121 -3.25 -13.71 -3.48
C LEU A 121 -1.77 -13.31 -3.40
N VAL A 122 -0.89 -14.06 -4.07
CA VAL A 122 0.54 -13.75 -4.14
C VAL A 122 0.77 -12.38 -4.79
N SER A 123 0.13 -12.11 -5.92
CA SER A 123 0.23 -10.82 -6.60
C SER A 123 -0.24 -9.67 -5.70
N GLN A 124 -1.40 -9.84 -5.06
CA GLN A 124 -1.99 -8.83 -4.18
C GLN A 124 -1.14 -8.56 -2.93
N PHE A 125 -0.61 -9.63 -2.32
CA PHE A 125 0.26 -9.52 -1.16
C PHE A 125 1.50 -8.69 -1.51
N ARG A 126 2.21 -9.04 -2.59
CA ARG A 126 3.40 -8.30 -3.05
C ARG A 126 3.13 -6.83 -3.29
N TRP A 127 2.01 -6.53 -3.95
CA TRP A 127 1.65 -5.16 -4.29
C TRP A 127 1.40 -4.30 -3.04
N GLY A 128 0.84 -4.88 -1.98
CA GLY A 128 0.57 -4.19 -0.73
C GLY A 128 1.79 -3.97 0.17
N LEU A 129 2.93 -4.60 -0.08
CA LEU A 129 4.16 -4.45 0.74
C LEU A 129 4.73 -3.03 0.69
N SER A 130 5.57 -2.69 1.68
CA SER A 130 6.35 -1.44 1.69
C SER A 130 7.45 -1.47 0.63
N GLU A 131 7.83 -0.29 0.13
CA GLU A 131 8.87 -0.18 -0.91
C GLU A 131 10.21 -0.75 -0.45
N SER A 132 10.61 -0.56 0.81
CA SER A 132 11.86 -1.15 1.33
C SER A 132 11.88 -2.68 1.29
N VAL A 133 10.74 -3.33 1.50
CA VAL A 133 10.63 -4.79 1.41
C VAL A 133 10.59 -5.22 -0.07
N LYS A 134 9.89 -4.48 -0.93
CA LYS A 134 9.84 -4.75 -2.37
C LYS A 134 11.22 -4.64 -3.02
N ASP A 135 12.01 -3.65 -2.64
CA ASP A 135 13.37 -3.45 -3.12
C ASP A 135 14.27 -4.65 -2.79
N GLU A 136 14.17 -5.18 -1.58
CA GLU A 136 14.91 -6.39 -1.18
C GLU A 136 14.40 -7.64 -1.88
N LEU A 137 13.08 -7.78 -2.07
CA LEU A 137 12.50 -8.88 -2.85
C LEU A 137 12.96 -8.87 -4.32
N ALA A 138 13.17 -7.70 -4.92
CA ALA A 138 13.61 -7.57 -6.30
C ALA A 138 15.05 -8.07 -6.53
N ARG A 139 15.85 -8.23 -5.46
CA ARG A 139 17.25 -8.69 -5.52
C ARG A 139 17.40 -10.21 -5.54
N GLY A 140 16.32 -10.97 -5.28
CA GLY A 140 16.39 -12.41 -5.12
C GLY A 140 15.23 -13.15 -5.80
N GLU A 141 15.23 -14.47 -5.68
CA GLU A 141 14.14 -15.30 -6.17
C GLU A 141 12.90 -15.12 -5.28
N THR A 142 11.77 -14.80 -5.92
CA THR A 142 10.49 -14.65 -5.22
C THR A 142 9.68 -15.93 -5.32
N PRO A 143 9.25 -16.53 -4.19
CA PRO A 143 8.39 -17.69 -4.21
C PRO A 143 7.08 -17.45 -4.95
N THR A 144 6.56 -18.49 -5.60
CA THR A 144 5.29 -18.47 -6.34
C THR A 144 4.07 -18.82 -5.48
N ALA A 145 4.30 -19.36 -4.28
CA ALA A 145 3.28 -19.71 -3.31
C ALA A 145 3.22 -18.69 -2.17
N LEU A 146 2.03 -18.49 -1.59
CA LEU A 146 1.78 -17.41 -0.63
C LEU A 146 2.56 -17.61 0.67
N GLU A 147 2.52 -18.81 1.23
CA GLU A 147 3.11 -19.07 2.54
C GLU A 147 4.65 -19.00 2.53
N PRO A 148 5.37 -19.57 1.54
CA PRO A 148 6.80 -19.33 1.38
C PRO A 148 7.16 -17.85 1.18
N LEU A 149 6.34 -17.10 0.44
CA LEU A 149 6.56 -15.66 0.24
C LEU A 149 6.43 -14.88 1.54
N ILE A 150 5.39 -15.17 2.35
CA ILE A 150 5.20 -14.53 3.67
C ILE A 150 6.43 -14.78 4.55
N ARG A 151 6.93 -16.02 4.61
CA ARG A 151 8.14 -16.34 5.40
C ARG A 151 9.35 -15.55 4.95
N LEU A 152 9.59 -15.45 3.64
CA LEU A 152 10.70 -14.68 3.09
C LEU A 152 10.58 -13.19 3.46
N VAL A 153 9.38 -12.62 3.32
CA VAL A 153 9.11 -11.22 3.64
C VAL A 153 9.34 -10.91 5.12
N LEU A 154 8.92 -11.78 6.03
CA LEU A 154 9.21 -11.64 7.47
C LEU A 154 10.72 -11.69 7.76
N GLN A 155 11.48 -12.55 7.06
CA GLN A 155 12.94 -12.61 7.19
C GLN A 155 13.62 -11.33 6.68
N ILE A 156 13.18 -10.81 5.53
CA ILE A 156 13.68 -9.54 4.98
C ILE A 156 13.44 -8.41 5.96
N ASP A 157 12.22 -8.28 6.47
CA ASP A 157 11.86 -7.20 7.39
C ASP A 157 12.67 -7.26 8.70
N ARG A 158 12.90 -8.46 9.24
CA ARG A 158 13.81 -8.66 10.38
C ARG A 158 15.23 -8.17 10.07
N ARG A 159 15.80 -8.53 8.92
CA ARG A 159 17.14 -8.09 8.50
C ARG A 159 17.22 -6.57 8.32
N ILE A 160 16.20 -5.96 7.73
CA ILE A 160 16.12 -4.50 7.58
C ILE A 160 16.12 -3.84 8.97
N ARG A 161 15.28 -4.32 9.90
CA ARG A 161 15.22 -3.80 11.27
C ARG A 161 16.55 -3.96 12.02
N GLU A 162 17.20 -5.12 11.91
CA GLU A 162 18.52 -5.37 12.49
C GLU A 162 19.57 -4.39 11.92
N ARG A 163 19.59 -4.20 10.60
CA ARG A 163 20.53 -3.28 9.94
C ARG A 163 20.32 -1.83 10.34
N VAL A 164 19.07 -1.39 10.50
CA VAL A 164 18.75 -0.05 11.00
C VAL A 164 19.28 0.12 12.42
N ARG A 165 19.04 -0.87 13.31
CA ARG A 165 19.54 -0.84 14.70
C ARG A 165 21.08 -0.73 14.75
N GLU A 166 21.79 -1.54 13.98
CA GLU A 166 23.26 -1.45 13.89
C GLU A 166 23.71 -0.04 13.48
N ARG A 167 23.11 0.53 12.43
CA ARG A 167 23.47 1.88 11.97
C ARG A 167 23.18 2.93 13.04
N THR A 168 22.11 2.79 13.82
CA THR A 168 21.82 3.74 14.92
C THR A 168 22.83 3.62 16.06
N LEU A 169 23.31 2.42 16.37
CA LEU A 169 24.32 2.19 17.42
C LEU A 169 25.72 2.67 17.01
N PHE A 170 26.07 2.54 15.74
CA PHE A 170 27.38 2.93 15.20
C PHE A 170 27.39 4.28 14.48
N SER A 171 26.36 5.11 14.65
CA SER A 171 26.35 6.45 14.06
C SER A 171 27.32 7.36 14.81
N PRO A 172 28.31 7.97 14.12
CA PRO A 172 29.21 8.91 14.75
C PRO A 172 28.43 10.11 15.31
N PRO A 173 28.87 10.71 16.43
CA PRO A 173 28.18 11.86 17.02
C PRO A 173 28.09 13.00 15.99
N PRO A 174 27.04 13.83 16.04
CA PRO A 174 26.92 14.98 15.16
C PRO A 174 28.18 15.84 15.30
N ARG A 175 28.86 16.07 14.16
CA ARG A 175 30.08 16.86 14.11
C ARG A 175 29.77 18.25 14.68
N PRO A 176 30.53 18.76 15.67
CA PRO A 176 30.28 20.09 16.19
C PRO A 176 30.35 21.11 15.04
N PRO A 177 29.52 22.16 15.06
CA PRO A 177 29.59 23.21 14.06
C PRO A 177 31.01 23.77 14.04
N ALA A 178 31.62 23.82 12.86
CA ALA A 178 32.97 24.36 12.70
C ALA A 178 32.99 25.80 13.24
N PRO A 179 34.02 26.19 14.01
CA PRO A 179 34.13 27.56 14.49
C PRO A 179 34.14 28.51 13.29
N ARG A 180 33.19 29.44 13.26
CA ARG A 180 33.20 30.56 12.32
C ARG A 180 34.45 31.38 12.60
N MET A 181 35.51 31.16 11.82
CA MET A 181 36.62 32.11 11.74
C MET A 181 36.04 33.39 11.13
N LEU A 182 35.94 34.45 11.94
CA LEU A 182 35.66 35.80 11.47
C LEU A 182 36.78 36.17 10.49
N ALA A 183 36.45 36.31 9.21
CA ALA A 183 37.38 36.81 8.22
C ALA A 183 37.78 38.26 8.60
N PRO A 184 39.07 38.62 8.51
CA PRO A 184 39.48 40.01 8.70
C PRO A 184 38.88 40.89 7.59
N SER A 185 38.33 42.05 7.95
CA SER A 185 37.84 43.06 7.01
C SER A 185 38.95 43.50 6.04
N PRO A 186 38.69 43.60 4.72
CA PRO A 186 39.67 44.14 3.79
C PRO A 186 39.75 45.67 3.88
N LEU A 187 40.98 46.19 3.94
CA LEU A 187 41.30 47.61 3.71
C LEU A 187 41.07 47.98 2.23
N PRO A 188 40.73 49.24 1.89
CA PRO A 188 40.51 49.64 0.50
C PRO A 188 41.86 49.88 -0.20
N THR A 189 42.03 49.34 -1.39
CA THR A 189 43.14 49.70 -2.29
C THR A 189 42.57 50.13 -3.65
N THR A 190 43.08 51.25 -4.11
CA THR A 190 42.65 52.06 -5.25
C THR A 190 43.12 51.49 -6.58
N SER A 191 42.26 51.65 -7.61
CA SER A 191 42.50 51.82 -9.05
C SER A 191 43.41 50.84 -9.81
N THR A 192 42.88 50.25 -10.89
CA THR A 192 43.17 50.62 -12.31
C THR A 192 42.56 49.57 -13.27
N ILE A 193 41.76 50.01 -14.25
CA ILE A 193 41.36 49.27 -15.47
C ILE A 193 42.03 50.02 -16.65
N PRO A 194 42.40 49.36 -17.77
CA PRO A 194 41.46 49.31 -18.90
C PRO A 194 41.41 47.99 -19.69
N SER A 195 40.26 47.84 -20.36
CA SER A 195 39.71 46.78 -21.21
C SER A 195 40.58 46.11 -22.27
N THR A 196 40.22 44.87 -22.62
CA THR A 196 40.07 44.40 -24.02
C THR A 196 38.91 43.38 -24.12
N GLU A 197 38.25 43.38 -25.28
CA GLU A 197 36.89 42.86 -25.54
C GLU A 197 36.81 41.34 -25.83
N GLU A 198 35.61 40.82 -25.56
CA GLU A 198 35.00 39.46 -25.70
C GLU A 198 34.75 39.01 -27.17
N PRO A 199 34.27 37.77 -27.53
CA PRO A 199 33.22 36.99 -26.83
C PRO A 199 33.19 35.43 -26.94
N MET A 200 32.16 34.88 -26.28
CA MET A 200 31.50 33.56 -26.40
C MET A 200 31.88 32.46 -25.39
N GLN A 201 31.18 32.44 -24.25
CA GLN A 201 30.75 31.18 -23.60
C GLN A 201 29.33 31.30 -23.03
N LEU A 202 28.36 30.77 -23.79
CA LEU A 202 27.04 30.40 -23.25
C LEU A 202 27.20 29.09 -22.48
N ASN A 203 27.00 29.12 -21.16
CA ASN A 203 26.20 28.13 -20.43
C ASN A 203 25.94 28.62 -19.01
N VAL A 204 24.77 29.23 -18.84
CA VAL A 204 24.25 29.85 -17.63
C VAL A 204 23.84 28.76 -16.63
N VAL A 205 24.79 28.29 -15.81
CA VAL A 205 24.47 27.60 -14.55
C VAL A 205 24.48 28.65 -13.43
N ARG A 206 23.32 29.25 -13.15
CA ARG A 206 23.21 30.29 -12.10
C ARG A 206 23.52 29.67 -10.73
N ARG A 207 24.48 30.25 -10.02
CA ARG A 207 24.82 29.92 -8.62
C ARG A 207 23.60 30.15 -7.72
N ARG A 208 23.28 29.19 -6.84
CA ARG A 208 22.29 29.38 -5.76
C ARG A 208 22.70 30.60 -4.91
N LEU A 209 21.75 31.50 -4.62
CA LEU A 209 22.01 32.63 -3.73
C LEU A 209 22.48 32.12 -2.37
N THR A 210 23.53 32.75 -1.84
CA THR A 210 23.94 32.51 -0.45
C THR A 210 22.89 33.07 0.50
N PRO A 211 22.81 32.59 1.76
CA PRO A 211 21.87 33.12 2.75
C PRO A 211 22.02 34.62 2.99
N GLN A 212 23.26 35.14 2.93
CA GLN A 212 23.56 36.57 3.08
C GLN A 212 23.04 37.40 1.91
N GLU A 213 23.23 36.91 0.68
CA GLU A 213 22.71 37.58 -0.52
C GLU A 213 21.18 37.57 -0.58
N ASN A 214 20.55 36.48 -0.11
CA ASN A 214 19.09 36.39 0.00
C ASN A 214 18.55 37.41 1.00
N GLN A 215 19.19 37.55 2.16
CA GLN A 215 18.79 38.52 3.18
C GLN A 215 18.98 39.96 2.69
N HIS A 216 20.15 40.28 2.13
CA HIS A 216 20.42 41.60 1.56
C HIS A 216 19.39 42.02 0.51
N ARG A 217 19.00 41.08 -0.37
CA ARG A 217 17.96 41.35 -1.38
C ARG A 217 16.58 41.54 -0.78
N ARG A 218 16.22 40.85 0.31
CA ARG A 218 14.96 41.11 1.03
C ARG A 218 14.96 42.49 1.67
N ASP A 219 16.05 42.85 2.33
CA ASP A 219 16.16 44.11 3.06
C ASP A 219 16.12 45.32 2.11
N ASN A 220 16.61 45.16 0.87
CA ASN A 220 16.64 46.20 -0.15
C ASN A 220 15.55 46.07 -1.23
N GLY A 221 14.58 45.16 -1.06
CA GLY A 221 13.48 44.98 -2.01
C GLY A 221 13.90 44.52 -3.41
N LEU A 222 15.03 43.82 -3.53
CA LEU A 222 15.56 43.31 -4.79
C LEU A 222 14.97 41.94 -5.14
N CYS A 223 14.72 41.72 -6.42
CA CYS A 223 14.27 40.45 -6.95
C CYS A 223 15.25 39.31 -6.59
N LEU A 224 14.79 38.30 -5.87
CA LEU A 224 15.62 37.14 -5.50
C LEU A 224 16.04 36.28 -6.71
N TYR A 225 15.47 36.50 -7.90
CA TYR A 225 15.81 35.78 -9.11
C TYR A 225 16.82 36.54 -9.99
N CYS A 226 16.55 37.81 -10.33
CA CYS A 226 17.41 38.60 -11.23
C CYS A 226 18.17 39.75 -10.53
N GLY A 227 17.84 40.08 -9.28
CA GLY A 227 18.54 41.11 -8.49
C GLY A 227 18.11 42.56 -8.75
N LYS A 228 17.09 42.81 -9.59
CA LYS A 228 16.59 44.16 -9.88
C LYS A 228 15.61 44.64 -8.78
N ASN A 229 15.58 45.94 -8.50
CA ASN A 229 14.67 46.58 -7.52
C ASN A 229 13.28 46.92 -8.08
N THR A 230 13.03 46.64 -9.35
CA THR A 230 11.80 47.08 -10.04
C THR A 230 10.62 46.12 -9.87
N HIS A 231 10.86 44.91 -9.35
CA HIS A 231 9.85 43.86 -9.20
C HIS A 231 10.31 42.81 -8.19
N LEU A 232 9.37 42.01 -7.69
CA LEU A 232 9.65 40.84 -6.85
C LEU A 232 9.75 39.58 -7.71
N VAL A 233 10.29 38.48 -7.16
CA VAL A 233 10.49 37.21 -7.91
C VAL A 233 9.23 36.70 -8.61
N ARG A 234 8.05 36.93 -8.03
CA ARG A 234 6.78 36.49 -8.60
C ARG A 234 6.46 37.16 -9.93
N ASP A 235 6.96 38.38 -10.14
CA ASP A 235 6.69 39.21 -11.31
C ASP A 235 7.97 39.36 -12.16
N CYS A 236 8.92 38.45 -11.99
CA CYS A 236 10.20 38.52 -12.66
C CYS A 236 10.09 38.00 -14.10
N PRO A 237 10.31 38.85 -15.12
CA PRO A 237 10.18 38.45 -16.53
C PRO A 237 11.25 37.43 -16.96
N ASP A 238 12.32 37.32 -16.19
CA ASP A 238 13.42 36.38 -16.42
C ASP A 238 13.16 35.00 -15.79
N THR A 239 12.09 34.83 -15.01
CA THR A 239 11.77 33.52 -14.44
C THR A 239 11.22 32.58 -15.52
N PRO A 240 11.76 31.36 -15.68
CA PRO A 240 11.16 30.34 -16.52
C PRO A 240 9.90 29.85 -15.80
N THR A 241 8.80 30.59 -15.97
CA THR A 241 7.52 30.23 -15.38
C THR A 241 6.93 29.05 -16.14
N GLN A 242 6.54 28.03 -15.36
CA GLN A 242 5.51 27.08 -15.70
C GLN A 242 4.37 27.82 -16.43
N GLY A 243 4.10 27.42 -17.67
CA GLY A 243 3.11 28.06 -18.50
C GLY A 243 1.67 27.87 -18.00
N VAL A 244 0.89 28.91 -18.25
CA VAL A 244 -0.56 28.95 -18.51
C VAL A 244 -1.49 28.67 -17.30
N GLY A 245 -2.36 29.57 -16.85
CA GLY A 245 -2.68 30.92 -17.31
C GLY A 245 -3.82 31.48 -16.47
N ARG A 246 -3.78 32.79 -16.20
CA ARG A 246 -4.97 33.58 -15.90
C ARG A 246 -4.75 34.95 -16.53
N LYS A 247 -5.35 35.15 -17.70
CA LYS A 247 -5.61 36.48 -18.25
C LYS A 247 -6.50 37.21 -17.25
N ILE A 248 -6.00 38.30 -16.68
CA ILE A 248 -6.84 39.35 -16.13
C ILE A 248 -6.59 40.56 -17.02
N TYR A 249 -7.63 40.97 -17.73
CA TYR A 249 -7.64 42.19 -18.50
C TYR A 249 -7.55 43.38 -17.54
N HIS A 250 -6.54 44.22 -17.70
CA HIS A 250 -6.59 45.60 -17.25
C HIS A 250 -6.30 46.49 -18.45
N GLY A 251 -7.35 46.97 -19.10
CA GLY A 251 -7.30 48.20 -19.90
C GLY A 251 -7.41 49.39 -18.95
N GLY A 252 -6.46 50.30 -19.04
CA GLY A 252 -6.43 51.57 -18.30
C GLY A 252 -6.93 52.76 -19.12
N GLY A 253 -6.87 53.94 -18.48
CA GLY A 253 -7.13 55.29 -19.02
C GLY A 253 -8.60 55.70 -18.85
N HIS A 254 -9.00 56.66 -17.99
CA HIS A 254 -8.72 58.10 -18.02
C HIS A 254 -8.83 58.68 -19.44
N ASP A 255 -10.00 59.22 -19.76
CA ASP A 255 -10.28 60.67 -19.67
C ASP A 255 -11.70 60.88 -19.11
#